data_AF-A0A7C4ZQ07-F1
#
_entry.id   AF-A0A7C4ZQ07-F1
#
_cell.length_a   1.000
_cell.length_b   1.000
_cell.length_c   1.000
_cell.angle_alpha   90.00
_cell.angle_beta   90.00
_cell.angle_gamma   90.00
#
_symmetry.space_group_name_H-M   'P 1'
#
loop_
_entity.id
_entity.type
_entity.pdbx_description
1 polymer ?
#
loop_
_entity_poly.entity_id
_entity_poly.type
_entity_poly.pdbx_seq_one_letter_code
_entity_poly.pdbx_strand_id
1 'polypeptide(L)'
;MNKRINRDFVAILNVLSLLREKPMTYVELLNSGYFKGKNQLNFALKRLNQAGCIEKIKAVGVYVILGRGLTILSFYPTWNPIPTEVLDIVVPIGRYGHEENSASRCRHRGHPYDYEEG
;
A
#
# COMPACT_ATOMS: atom_id res chain seq x y z
N MET A 1 10.59 13.96 -5.51
CA MET A 1 10.41 12.51 -5.24
C MET A 1 9.16 12.31 -4.42
N ASN A 2 8.00 12.08 -5.06
CA ASN A 2 6.75 11.80 -4.36
C ASN A 2 6.75 10.36 -3.85
N LYS A 3 7.00 10.17 -2.55
CA LYS A 3 6.95 8.89 -1.85
C LYS A 3 5.49 8.41 -1.79
N ARG A 4 5.01 7.75 -2.84
CA ARG A 4 3.78 6.95 -2.78
C ARG A 4 4.02 5.84 -1.74
N ILE A 5 3.34 5.89 -0.60
CA ILE A 5 3.32 4.76 0.32
C ILE A 5 2.55 3.65 -0.40
N ASN A 6 3.26 2.61 -0.81
CA ASN A 6 2.66 1.48 -1.51
C ASN A 6 1.70 0.76 -0.54
N ARG A 7 0.43 0.57 -0.92
CA ARG A 7 -0.57 -0.16 -0.13
C ARG A 7 -0.11 -1.57 0.27
N ASP A 8 0.73 -2.18 -0.56
CA ASP A 8 1.36 -3.46 -0.28
C ASP A 8 2.38 -3.36 0.86
N PHE A 9 3.12 -2.26 0.91
CA PHE A 9 4.08 -1.99 1.99
C PHE A 9 3.38 -1.73 3.33
N VAL A 10 2.24 -1.02 3.30
CA VAL A 10 1.39 -0.86 4.48
C VAL A 10 0.89 -2.22 4.98
N ALA A 11 0.42 -3.10 4.08
CA ALA A 11 -0.02 -4.43 4.45
C ALA A 11 1.11 -5.26 5.10
N ILE A 12 2.33 -5.14 4.57
CA ILE A 12 3.52 -5.79 5.15
C ILE A 12 3.76 -5.31 6.58
N LEU A 13 3.74 -4.00 6.82
CA LEU A 13 3.95 -3.43 8.15
C LEU A 13 2.79 -3.76 9.11
N ASN A 14 1.55 -3.80 8.61
CA ASN A 14 0.38 -4.25 9.39
C ASN A 14 0.55 -5.69 9.87
N VAL A 15 0.94 -6.63 8.98
CA VAL A 15 1.21 -8.02 9.40
C VAL A 15 2.28 -8.08 10.47
N LEU A 16 3.42 -7.41 10.26
CA LEU A 16 4.52 -7.42 11.23
C LEU A 16 4.08 -6.87 12.60
N SER A 17 3.29 -5.79 12.59
CA SER A 17 2.84 -5.14 13.82
C SER A 17 1.86 -6.02 14.61
N LEU A 18 0.92 -6.68 13.92
CA LEU A 18 0.02 -7.64 14.54
C LEU A 18 0.77 -8.83 15.13
N LEU A 19 1.74 -9.37 14.39
CA LEU A 19 2.53 -10.52 14.84
C LEU A 19 3.54 -10.19 15.94
N ARG A 20 3.89 -8.90 16.11
CA ARG A 20 4.70 -8.42 17.23
C ARG A 20 3.94 -8.54 18.56
N GLU A 21 2.62 -8.33 18.55
CA GLU A 21 1.81 -8.43 19.77
C GLU A 21 1.57 -9.88 20.17
N LYS A 22 1.20 -10.73 19.20
CA LYS A 22 1.01 -12.16 19.43
C LYS A 22 1.11 -12.97 18.14
N PRO A 23 1.48 -14.27 18.22
CA PRO A 23 1.30 -15.21 17.12
C PRO A 23 -0.17 -15.27 16.68
N MET A 24 -0.44 -15.25 15.37
CA MET A 24 -1.80 -15.29 14.82
C MET A 24 -1.92 -16.25 13.63
N THR A 25 -3.08 -16.88 13.50
CA THR A 25 -3.44 -17.70 12.34
C THR A 25 -3.79 -16.83 11.12
N TYR A 26 -3.86 -17.46 9.94
CA TYR A 26 -4.34 -16.78 8.73
C TYR A 26 -5.73 -16.16 8.90
N VAL A 27 -6.63 -16.86 9.59
CA VAL A 27 -8.02 -16.43 9.78
C VAL A 27 -8.09 -15.22 10.72
N GLU A 28 -7.31 -15.23 11.82
CA GLU A 28 -7.22 -14.08 12.72
C GLU A 28 -6.65 -12.85 12.01
N LEU A 29 -5.59 -13.02 11.21
CA LEU A 29 -5.03 -11.93 10.41
C LEU A 29 -6.06 -11.39 9.41
N LEU A 30 -6.80 -12.25 8.72
CA LEU A 30 -7.81 -11.81 7.76
C LEU A 30 -8.97 -11.06 8.45
N ASN A 31 -9.39 -11.51 9.63
CA ASN A 31 -10.48 -10.92 10.39
C ASN A 31 -10.08 -9.67 11.20
N SER A 32 -8.80 -9.30 11.18
CA SER A 32 -8.28 -8.15 11.93
C SER A 32 -8.74 -6.77 11.40
N GLY A 33 -9.33 -6.72 10.20
CA GLY A 33 -9.80 -5.46 9.57
C GLY A 33 -8.69 -4.65 8.88
N TYR A 34 -7.42 -5.07 8.99
CA TYR A 34 -6.27 -4.34 8.42
C TYR A 34 -5.94 -4.70 6.96
N PHE A 35 -6.75 -5.56 6.32
CA PHE A 35 -6.52 -6.04 4.96
C PHE A 35 -7.79 -5.94 4.13
N LYS A 36 -7.66 -5.45 2.89
CA LYS A 36 -8.78 -5.33 1.93
C LYS A 36 -9.33 -6.68 1.50
N GLY A 37 -8.53 -7.74 1.65
CA GLY A 37 -8.94 -9.10 1.36
C GLY A 37 -7.78 -10.09 1.31
N LYS A 38 -8.14 -11.33 0.96
CA LYS A 38 -7.22 -12.49 0.95
C LYS A 38 -5.98 -12.26 0.08
N ASN A 39 -6.12 -11.59 -1.08
CA ASN A 39 -5.01 -11.38 -2.00
C ASN A 39 -3.91 -10.50 -1.40
N GLN A 40 -4.30 -9.41 -0.71
CA GLN A 40 -3.35 -8.49 -0.09
C GLN A 40 -2.63 -9.18 1.08
N LEU A 41 -3.36 -9.90 1.92
CA LEU A 41 -2.78 -10.66 3.02
C LEU A 41 -1.83 -11.76 2.52
N ASN A 42 -2.23 -12.52 1.49
CA ASN A 42 -1.39 -13.55 0.88
C ASN A 42 -0.11 -12.96 0.28
N PHE A 43 -0.21 -11.80 -0.38
CA PHE A 43 0.96 -11.09 -0.88
C PHE A 43 1.92 -10.73 0.25
N ALA A 44 1.42 -10.09 1.32
CA ALA A 44 2.23 -9.69 2.46
C ALA A 44 2.90 -10.89 3.14
N LEU A 45 2.14 -11.95 3.43
CA LEU A 45 2.65 -13.18 4.05
C LEU A 45 3.72 -13.85 3.18
N LYS A 46 3.49 -13.95 1.85
CA LYS A 46 4.47 -14.54 0.93
C LYS A 46 5.78 -13.75 0.92
N ARG A 47 5.71 -12.42 0.83
CA ARG A 47 6.90 -11.55 0.84
C ARG A 47 7.66 -11.64 2.15
N LEU A 48 6.95 -11.59 3.28
CA LEU A 48 7.56 -11.70 4.61
C LEU A 48 8.20 -13.06 4.85
N ASN A 49 7.57 -14.14 4.41
CA ASN A 49 8.12 -15.49 4.52
C ASN A 49 9.37 -15.65 3.63
N GLN A 50 9.33 -15.14 2.39
CA GLN A 50 10.50 -15.14 1.48
C GLN A 50 11.68 -14.32 2.02
N ALA A 51 11.40 -13.22 2.73
CA ALA A 51 12.42 -12.39 3.37
C ALA A 51 12.96 -12.99 4.70
N GLY A 52 12.39 -14.10 5.19
CA GLY A 52 12.72 -14.68 6.49
C GLY A 52 12.32 -13.77 7.66
N CYS A 53 11.26 -12.97 7.49
CA CYS A 53 10.74 -12.06 8.51
C CYS A 53 9.65 -12.69 9.37
N ILE A 54 8.97 -13.71 8.84
CA ILE A 54 7.97 -14.51 9.55
C ILE A 54 8.18 -15.98 9.23
N GLU A 55 7.61 -16.85 10.05
CA GLU A 55 7.52 -18.28 9.81
C GLU A 55 6.11 -18.80 10.13
N LYS A 56 5.63 -19.78 9.37
CA LYS A 56 4.38 -20.48 9.66
C LYS A 56 4.67 -21.79 10.40
N ILE A 57 4.25 -21.89 11.64
CA ILE A 57 4.34 -23.12 12.42
C ILE A 57 3.29 -24.11 11.90
N LYS A 58 3.72 -25.13 11.15
CA LYS A 58 2.84 -26.06 10.43
C LYS A 58 1.88 -26.82 11.34
N ALA A 59 2.30 -27.18 12.55
CA ALA A 59 1.50 -27.97 13.49
C ALA A 59 0.22 -27.26 13.95
N VAL A 60 0.28 -25.93 14.08
CA VAL A 60 -0.83 -25.10 14.61
C VAL A 60 -1.38 -24.10 13.59
N GLY A 61 -0.71 -23.93 12.44
CA GLY A 61 -1.14 -23.01 11.38
C GLY A 61 -0.95 -21.53 11.72
N VAL A 62 -0.15 -21.23 12.74
CA VAL A 62 0.07 -19.88 13.29
C VAL A 62 1.33 -19.27 12.66
N TYR A 63 1.29 -17.97 12.38
CA TYR A 63 2.44 -17.20 11.95
C TYR A 63 3.12 -16.57 13.16
N VAL A 64 4.45 -16.61 13.16
CA VAL A 64 5.30 -15.95 14.16
C VAL A 64 6.25 -14.99 13.47
N ILE A 65 6.54 -13.88 14.14
CA ILE A 65 7.55 -12.92 13.69
C ILE A 65 8.95 -13.42 14.06
N LEU A 66 9.90 -13.23 13.15
CA LEU A 66 11.32 -13.56 13.35
C LEU A 66 12.14 -12.29 13.61
N GLY A 67 13.40 -12.45 14.05
CA GLY A 67 14.28 -11.31 14.36
C GLY A 67 14.46 -10.30 13.21
N ARG A 68 14.45 -10.77 11.95
CA ARG A 68 14.47 -9.87 10.77
C ARG A 68 13.21 -9.01 10.66
N GLY A 69 12.04 -9.57 10.97
CA GLY A 69 10.79 -8.83 11.00
C GLY A 69 10.77 -7.76 12.09
N LEU A 70 11.30 -8.08 13.28
CA LEU A 70 11.46 -7.11 14.38
C LEU A 70 12.46 -6.01 14.01
N THR A 71 13.54 -6.35 13.29
CA THR A 71 14.51 -5.37 12.78
C THR A 71 13.84 -4.38 11.84
N ILE A 72 12.98 -4.84 10.93
CA ILE A 72 12.20 -3.94 10.05
C ILE A 72 11.33 -2.99 10.88
N LEU A 73 10.61 -3.49 11.88
CA LEU A 73 9.77 -2.65 12.75
C LEU A 73 10.58 -1.62 13.55
N SER A 74 11.85 -1.89 13.88
CA SER A 74 12.69 -0.92 14.58
C SER A 74 12.97 0.35 13.78
N PHE A 75 12.92 0.29 12.44
CA PHE A 75 12.98 1.48 11.58
C PHE A 75 11.67 2.28 11.56
N TYR A 76 10.58 1.70 12.08
CA TYR A 76 9.25 2.30 12.15
C TYR A 76 8.65 2.16 13.56
N PRO A 77 9.30 2.72 14.60
CA PRO A 77 8.95 2.46 16.00
C PRO A 77 7.56 2.97 16.39
N THR A 78 7.05 3.98 15.68
CA THR A 78 5.72 4.57 15.87
C THR A 78 4.67 3.99 14.93
N TRP A 79 4.99 2.91 14.21
CA TRP A 79 4.01 2.30 13.31
C TRP A 79 2.92 1.61 14.11
N ASN A 80 1.69 2.09 13.92
CA ASN A 80 0.49 1.41 14.35
C ASN A 80 -0.22 0.84 13.12
N PRO A 81 -0.78 -0.38 13.19
CA PRO A 81 -1.47 -0.96 12.06
C PRO A 81 -2.64 -0.07 11.65
N ILE A 82 -2.71 0.26 10.35
CA ILE A 82 -3.70 1.20 9.81
C ILE A 82 -4.81 0.41 9.12
N PRO A 83 -6.09 0.57 9.53
CA PRO A 83 -7.21 -0.09 8.87
C PRO A 83 -7.31 0.30 7.40
N THR A 84 -7.77 -0.64 6.56
CA THR A 84 -7.86 -0.42 5.11
C THR A 84 -8.77 0.77 4.78
N GLU A 85 -9.84 0.95 5.54
CA GLU A 85 -10.83 2.04 5.36
C GLU A 85 -10.19 3.42 5.55
N VAL A 86 -9.19 3.54 6.44
CA VAL A 86 -8.45 4.79 6.67
C VAL A 86 -7.44 5.05 5.56
N LEU A 87 -6.86 4.00 4.96
CA LEU A 87 -5.92 4.15 3.84
C LEU A 87 -6.56 4.72 2.58
N ASP A 88 -7.85 4.46 2.37
CA ASP A 88 -8.59 5.06 1.25
C ASP A 88 -8.87 6.57 1.47
N ILE A 89 -8.77 7.07 2.71
CA ILE A 89 -8.96 8.48 3.08
C ILE A 89 -7.62 9.23 3.14
N VAL A 90 -6.59 8.61 3.73
CA VAL A 90 -5.31 9.27 4.05
C VAL A 90 -4.30 9.20 2.90
N VAL A 91 -4.41 8.20 2.02
CA VAL A 91 -3.58 8.17 0.81
C VAL A 91 -4.33 8.95 -0.26
N PRO A 92 -3.77 10.04 -0.82
CA PRO A 92 -4.39 10.67 -1.98
C PRO A 92 -4.44 9.61 -3.07
N ILE A 93 -5.65 9.11 -3.33
CA ILE A 93 -5.97 8.45 -4.58
C ILE A 93 -5.59 9.52 -5.59
N GLY A 94 -4.49 9.30 -6.32
CA GLY A 94 -4.26 10.03 -7.55
C GLY A 94 -5.47 9.74 -8.40
N ARG A 95 -6.47 10.63 -8.33
CA ARG A 95 -7.50 10.75 -9.35
C ARG A 95 -6.69 11.02 -10.61
N TYR A 96 -6.46 9.96 -11.38
CA TYR A 96 -6.30 10.11 -12.80
C TYR A 96 -7.41 11.07 -13.21
N GLY A 97 -7.01 12.19 -13.81
CA GLY A 97 -7.97 13.09 -14.44
C GLY A 97 -8.79 12.26 -15.40
N HIS A 98 -9.99 11.91 -14.99
CA HIS A 98 -11.10 11.90 -15.91
C HIS A 98 -11.43 13.38 -16.06
N GLU A 99 -10.69 14.08 -16.93
CA GLU A 99 -11.13 15.35 -17.45
C GLU A 99 -12.46 15.08 -18.14
N GLU A 100 -13.53 15.43 -17.45
CA GLU A 100 -14.78 15.87 -18.05
C GLU A 100 -14.42 17.00 -19.02
N ASN A 101 -14.10 16.65 -20.27
CA ASN A 101 -13.93 17.65 -21.32
C ASN A 101 -15.31 18.08 -21.82
N SER A 102 -16.04 18.76 -20.92
CA SER A 102 -17.31 19.41 -21.18
C SER A 102 -17.22 20.86 -20.69
N ALA A 103 -16.65 21.74 -21.54
CA ALA A 103 -17.02 23.15 -21.73
C ALA A 103 -15.88 23.89 -22.47
N SER A 104 -16.00 24.18 -23.76
CA SER A 104 -16.60 25.43 -24.25
C SER A 104 -15.90 26.71 -23.75
N ARG A 105 -15.08 27.33 -24.62
CA ARG A 105 -15.10 28.78 -24.86
C ARG A 105 -14.22 29.22 -26.04
N CYS A 106 -14.88 29.70 -27.07
CA CYS A 106 -14.35 30.61 -28.08
C CYS A 106 -13.70 31.85 -27.43
N ARG A 107 -12.60 32.37 -28.01
CA ARG A 107 -12.47 33.78 -28.47
C ARG A 107 -11.11 34.04 -29.15
N HIS A 108 -11.20 34.83 -30.22
CA HIS A 108 -10.20 35.26 -31.21
C HIS A 108 -9.00 36.11 -30.72
N ARG A 109 -7.90 36.04 -31.51
CA ARG A 109 -6.95 37.10 -31.99
C ARG A 109 -5.53 36.52 -32.00
N GLY A 110 -4.68 36.60 -33.02
CA GLY A 110 -4.70 37.18 -34.37
C GLY A 110 -3.36 36.82 -35.06
N HIS A 111 -3.34 36.84 -36.40
CA HIS A 111 -2.16 36.72 -37.29
C HIS A 111 -1.03 37.72 -36.92
N PRO A 112 0.25 37.42 -37.22
CA PRO A 112 0.81 37.81 -38.52
C PRO A 112 1.82 36.82 -39.14
N TYR A 113 2.11 37.08 -40.42
CA TYR A 113 2.97 36.41 -41.39
C TYR A 113 4.35 35.92 -40.90
N ASP A 114 4.82 34.82 -41.48
CA ASP A 114 6.18 34.77 -42.03
C ASP A 114 6.18 33.94 -43.34
N TYR A 115 6.54 34.64 -44.41
CA TYR A 115 6.99 34.11 -45.70
C TYR A 115 8.43 33.59 -45.50
N GLU A 116 8.84 32.53 -46.20
CA GLU A 116 10.02 32.50 -47.09
C GLU A 116 10.11 31.13 -47.77
N GLU A 117 10.27 31.18 -49.10
CA GLU A 117 10.46 30.07 -50.04
C GLU A 117 11.83 29.39 -49.89
N GLY A 118 11.87 28.10 -50.21
CA GLY A 118 13.07 27.31 -50.47
C GLY A 118 12.72 26.04 -51.24
#